data_AF-A0A937V4D8-F1
#
_entry.id   AF-A0A937V4D8-F1
#
_cell.length_a   1.000
_cell.length_b   1.000
_cell.length_c   1.000
_cell.angle_alpha   90.00
_cell.angle_beta   90.00
_cell.angle_gamma   90.00
#
_symmetry.space_group_name_H-M   'P 1'
#
loop_
_entity.id
_entity.type
_entity.pdbx_description
1 polymer ?
#
loop_
_entity_poly.entity_id
_entity_poly.type
_entity_poly.pdbx_seq_one_letter_code
_entity_poly.pdbx_strand_id
1 'polypeptide(L)'
;MRPIDSIILVIYLVFIAWALSKIVSSFNDEYTVSLDAETLNQQLNNQNLQDVVGVGFDFEKRYEFGKDDKLKQFGVKVTNKSQTHSICIDWDYCATTDLQGRSRRVTRLVPGTTLDLFQNQVFSTVPPGATLKEIITAEDVLKRKEPSDKDSAVALEMEVSKPLLNFEALKKSKDEPPQKKYARFVSRIDPLEFSLDLALRLIGSTYSGEGNRIQLRCKFILKKLPWQAGLPWNPKD
;
A
#
# COMPACT_ATOMS: atom_id res chain seq x y z
N MET A 1 42.30 -6.16 41.46
CA MET A 1 41.29 -6.82 40.61
C MET A 1 41.76 -8.23 40.33
N ARG A 2 40.98 -9.24 40.67
CA ARG A 2 41.28 -10.62 40.29
C ARG A 2 41.08 -10.74 38.77
N PRO A 3 41.85 -11.58 38.06
CA PRO A 3 41.66 -11.78 36.61
C PRO A 3 40.24 -12.23 36.24
N ILE A 4 39.53 -12.86 37.18
CA ILE A 4 38.11 -13.24 37.08
C ILE A 4 37.19 -12.01 36.94
N ASP A 5 37.50 -10.89 37.62
CA ASP A 5 36.67 -9.68 37.57
C ASP A 5 36.65 -9.07 36.15
N SER A 6 37.80 -9.10 35.46
CA SER A 6 37.93 -8.64 34.07
C SER A 6 37.18 -9.55 33.10
N ILE A 7 37.21 -10.87 33.31
CA ILE A 7 36.49 -11.84 32.47
C ILE A 7 34.97 -11.64 32.61
N ILE A 8 34.47 -11.47 33.84
CA ILE A 8 33.05 -11.22 34.11
C ILE A 8 32.61 -9.91 33.44
N LEU A 9 33.42 -8.85 33.52
CA LEU A 9 33.12 -7.56 32.88
C LEU A 9 33.07 -7.65 31.36
N VAL A 10 34.00 -8.39 30.72
CA VAL A 10 33.98 -8.61 29.27
C VAL A 10 32.74 -9.38 28.85
N ILE A 11 32.40 -10.46 29.55
CA ILE A 11 31.18 -11.24 29.27
C ILE A 11 29.94 -10.35 29.38
N TYR A 12 29.85 -9.56 30.44
CA TYR A 12 28.73 -8.65 30.67
C TYR A 12 28.60 -7.59 29.55
N LEU A 13 29.71 -6.99 29.12
CA LEU A 13 29.73 -6.04 28.00
C LEU A 13 29.30 -6.68 26.68
N VAL A 14 29.71 -7.92 26.41
CA VAL A 14 29.28 -8.67 25.22
C VAL A 14 27.77 -8.92 25.25
N PHE A 15 27.22 -9.34 26.40
CA PHE A 15 25.77 -9.53 26.55
C PHE A 15 24.98 -8.22 26.38
N ILE A 16 25.47 -7.11 26.94
CA ILE A 16 24.85 -5.79 26.74
C ILE A 16 24.90 -5.38 25.28
N ALA A 17 26.07 -5.48 24.62
CA ALA A 17 26.21 -5.13 23.22
C ALA A 17 25.31 -5.99 22.32
N TRP A 18 25.19 -7.28 22.63
CA TRP A 18 24.29 -8.19 21.95
C TRP A 18 22.81 -7.81 22.16
N ALA A 19 22.40 -7.51 23.39
CA ALA A 19 21.05 -7.08 23.71
C ALA A 19 20.69 -5.75 23.03
N LEU A 20 21.58 -4.77 23.05
CA LEU A 20 21.41 -3.49 22.35
C LEU A 20 21.33 -3.69 20.83
N SER A 21 22.16 -4.57 20.26
CA SER A 21 22.09 -4.92 18.84
C SER A 21 20.74 -5.55 18.47
N LYS A 22 20.20 -6.43 19.33
CA LYS A 22 18.87 -7.02 19.14
C LYS A 22 17.77 -5.96 19.19
N ILE A 23 17.83 -5.02 20.14
CA ILE A 23 16.86 -3.91 20.25
C ILE A 23 16.91 -3.05 18.98
N VAL A 24 18.10 -2.63 18.54
CA VAL A 24 18.25 -1.82 17.32
C VAL A 24 17.71 -2.57 16.10
N SER A 25 17.95 -3.88 16.01
CA SER A 25 17.42 -4.69 14.91
C SER A 25 15.89 -4.78 14.91
N SER A 26 15.25 -4.78 16.08
CA SER A 26 13.78 -4.88 16.19
C SER A 26 13.04 -3.63 15.72
N PHE A 27 13.64 -2.44 15.85
CA PHE A 27 13.07 -1.17 15.37
C PHE A 27 13.45 -0.85 13.92
N ASN A 28 14.29 -1.67 13.30
CA ASN A 28 14.83 -1.41 11.98
C ASN A 28 13.87 -1.81 10.85
N ASP A 29 12.74 -2.42 11.19
CA ASP A 29 11.82 -3.01 10.21
C ASP A 29 10.62 -2.09 9.89
N GLU A 30 10.81 -0.76 9.95
CA GLU A 30 9.79 0.22 9.59
C GLU A 30 10.06 0.88 8.20
N TYR A 31 8.99 1.23 7.49
CA TYR A 31 9.02 1.95 6.23
C TYR A 31 7.88 2.97 6.13
N THR A 32 8.04 3.92 5.21
CA THR A 32 6.98 4.88 4.85
C THR A 32 6.63 4.73 3.38
N VAL A 33 5.39 5.09 3.03
CA VAL A 33 4.88 5.08 1.65
C VAL A 33 4.57 6.51 1.25
N SER A 34 5.13 6.94 0.13
CA SER A 34 4.86 8.25 -0.45
C SER A 34 4.47 8.13 -1.91
N LEU A 35 3.50 8.93 -2.35
CA LEU A 35 3.16 9.07 -3.76
C LEU A 35 4.31 9.78 -4.50
N ASP A 36 4.68 9.27 -5.67
CA ASP A 36 5.49 9.97 -6.66
C ASP A 36 4.64 11.06 -7.34
N ALA A 37 4.47 12.17 -6.62
CA ALA A 37 3.60 13.27 -7.03
C ALA A 37 4.11 13.95 -8.31
N GLU A 38 5.42 13.95 -8.55
CA GLU A 38 6.01 14.54 -9.75
C GLU A 38 5.56 13.77 -11.00
N THR A 39 5.74 12.44 -10.99
CA THR A 39 5.33 11.58 -12.11
C THR A 39 3.81 11.62 -12.35
N LEU A 40 3.01 11.71 -11.28
CA LEU A 40 1.56 11.84 -11.42
C LEU A 40 1.15 13.20 -12.01
N ASN A 41 1.73 14.29 -11.51
CA ASN A 41 1.40 15.64 -12.00
C ASN A 41 1.82 15.83 -13.46
N GLN A 42 2.96 15.26 -13.87
CA GLN A 42 3.37 15.23 -15.27
C GLN A 42 2.36 14.47 -16.15
N GLN A 43 1.87 13.31 -15.70
CA GLN A 43 0.82 12.57 -16.42
C GLN A 43 -0.48 13.38 -16.54
N LEU A 44 -0.92 14.01 -15.45
CA LEU A 44 -2.11 14.86 -15.45
C LEU A 44 -1.96 16.03 -16.43
N ASN A 45 -0.80 16.70 -16.44
CA ASN A 45 -0.52 17.79 -17.37
C ASN A 45 -0.53 17.30 -18.83
N ASN A 46 0.16 16.20 -19.13
CA ASN A 46 0.24 15.64 -20.49
C ASN A 46 -1.12 15.22 -21.05
N GLN A 47 -2.07 14.88 -20.17
CA GLN A 47 -3.43 14.49 -20.53
C GLN A 47 -4.44 15.64 -20.40
N ASN A 48 -4.00 16.86 -20.05
CA ASN A 48 -4.83 18.05 -19.81
C ASN A 48 -5.88 17.85 -18.69
N LEU A 49 -5.50 17.16 -17.62
CA LEU A 49 -6.38 16.79 -16.50
C LEU A 49 -6.04 17.50 -15.18
N GLN A 50 -4.96 18.28 -15.13
CA GLN A 50 -4.47 18.88 -13.88
C GLN A 50 -5.50 19.78 -13.18
N ASP A 51 -6.32 20.48 -13.98
CA ASP A 51 -7.39 21.38 -13.53
C ASP A 51 -8.75 20.66 -13.44
N VAL A 52 -8.82 19.38 -13.82
CA VAL A 52 -10.05 18.58 -13.88
C VAL A 52 -10.09 17.55 -12.75
N VAL A 53 -8.97 16.89 -12.47
CA VAL A 53 -8.88 15.76 -11.55
C VAL A 53 -7.81 16.03 -10.50
N GLY A 54 -8.15 15.82 -9.23
CA GLY A 54 -7.19 15.64 -8.14
C GLY A 54 -7.19 14.19 -7.70
N VAL A 55 -6.01 13.59 -7.52
CA VAL A 55 -5.88 12.23 -6.99
C VAL A 55 -4.98 12.28 -5.76
N GLY A 56 -5.42 11.66 -4.68
CA GLY A 56 -4.71 11.59 -3.41
C GLY A 56 -4.85 10.23 -2.76
N PHE A 57 -3.96 9.93 -1.82
CA PHE A 57 -3.90 8.64 -1.14
C PHE A 57 -3.68 8.82 0.35
N ASP A 58 -4.35 7.98 1.12
CA ASP A 58 -4.20 7.94 2.57
C ASP A 58 -3.35 6.74 2.96
N PHE A 59 -2.16 7.03 3.46
CA PHE A 59 -1.27 6.07 4.07
C PHE A 59 -1.00 6.47 5.52
N GLU A 60 -0.88 5.49 6.41
CA GLU A 60 -0.26 5.69 7.72
C GLU A 60 1.16 6.21 7.54
N LYS A 61 1.66 6.98 8.52
CA LYS A 61 3.00 7.56 8.45
C LYS A 61 4.09 6.50 8.36
N ARG A 62 3.86 5.34 9.00
CA ARG A 62 4.83 4.26 9.15
C ARG A 62 4.11 2.92 9.12
N TYR A 63 4.76 1.97 8.48
CA TYR A 63 4.37 0.56 8.46
C TYR A 63 5.56 -0.29 8.86
N GLU A 64 5.30 -1.46 9.42
CA GLU A 64 6.33 -2.47 9.68
C GLU A 64 6.42 -3.37 8.43
N PHE A 65 7.62 -3.67 7.92
CA PHE A 65 7.78 -4.61 6.80
C PHE A 65 8.21 -5.98 7.34
N GLY A 66 7.46 -7.03 7.01
CA GLY A 66 7.73 -8.38 7.50
C GLY A 66 6.46 -9.23 7.61
N LYS A 67 6.43 -10.14 8.59
CA LYS A 67 5.27 -11.01 8.83
C LYS A 67 4.04 -10.22 9.29
N ASP A 68 4.27 -9.11 9.97
CA ASP A 68 3.24 -8.29 10.62
C ASP A 68 2.91 -7.00 9.85
N ASP A 69 3.21 -6.95 8.55
CA ASP A 69 2.94 -5.77 7.73
C ASP A 69 1.44 -5.41 7.74
N LYS A 70 1.18 -4.16 8.13
CA LYS A 70 -0.17 -3.62 8.33
C LYS A 70 -0.71 -2.93 7.10
N LEU A 71 0.11 -2.71 6.06
CA LEU A 71 -0.38 -2.19 4.79
C LEU A 71 -1.17 -3.28 4.06
N LYS A 72 -2.46 -3.40 4.42
CA LYS A 72 -3.40 -4.36 3.82
C LYS A 72 -4.43 -3.70 2.92
N GLN A 73 -4.65 -2.40 3.12
CA GLN A 73 -5.57 -1.57 2.39
C GLN A 73 -5.10 -0.12 2.50
N PHE A 74 -5.54 0.74 1.60
CA PHE A 74 -5.23 2.17 1.67
C PHE A 74 -6.40 2.99 1.10
N GLY A 75 -6.49 4.25 1.53
CA GLY A 75 -7.52 5.17 1.06
C GLY A 75 -7.14 5.77 -0.28
N VAL A 76 -8.10 5.87 -1.19
CA VAL A 76 -7.99 6.63 -2.44
C VAL A 76 -8.97 7.78 -2.39
N LYS A 77 -8.48 8.95 -2.77
CA LYS A 77 -9.25 10.19 -2.90
C LYS A 77 -9.22 10.64 -4.34
N VAL A 78 -10.38 10.81 -4.93
CA VAL A 78 -10.51 11.41 -6.27
C VAL A 78 -11.40 12.63 -6.15
N THR A 79 -10.81 13.80 -6.38
CA THR A 79 -11.49 15.09 -6.37
C THR A 79 -11.78 15.51 -7.79
N ASN A 80 -13.05 15.79 -8.06
CA ASN A 80 -13.47 16.43 -9.29
C ASN A 80 -13.35 17.95 -9.14
N LYS A 81 -12.36 18.53 -9.82
CA LYS A 81 -12.12 19.98 -9.85
C LYS A 81 -12.94 20.68 -10.94
N SER A 82 -13.52 19.91 -11.87
CA SER A 82 -14.40 20.44 -12.90
C SER A 82 -15.70 20.97 -12.29
N GLN A 83 -16.29 21.93 -12.99
CA GLN A 83 -17.62 22.50 -12.71
C GLN A 83 -18.70 21.95 -13.65
N THR A 84 -18.32 21.24 -14.71
CA THR A 84 -19.19 20.98 -15.86
C THR A 84 -19.38 19.49 -16.18
N HIS A 85 -18.51 18.61 -15.69
CA HIS A 85 -18.53 17.18 -16.01
C HIS A 85 -18.30 16.34 -14.76
N SER A 86 -18.91 15.16 -14.72
CA SER A 86 -18.67 14.16 -13.68
C SER A 86 -17.48 13.27 -14.05
N ILE A 87 -16.78 12.75 -13.05
CA ILE A 87 -15.75 11.73 -13.25
C ILE A 87 -16.35 10.38 -12.85
N CYS A 88 -16.22 9.36 -13.67
CA CYS A 88 -16.57 7.99 -13.32
C CYS A 88 -15.31 7.15 -13.19
N ILE A 89 -15.17 6.43 -12.08
CA ILE A 89 -14.05 5.54 -11.83
C ILE A 89 -14.49 4.10 -12.13
N ASP A 90 -13.65 3.43 -12.91
CA ASP A 90 -13.86 2.07 -13.38
C ASP A 90 -12.95 1.09 -12.62
N TRP A 91 -13.46 0.58 -11.50
CA TRP A 91 -12.69 -0.22 -10.55
C TRP A 91 -12.23 -1.56 -11.11
N ASP A 92 -13.02 -2.17 -11.99
CA ASP A 92 -12.62 -3.44 -12.64
C ASP A 92 -11.48 -3.27 -13.64
N TYR A 93 -11.25 -2.03 -14.11
CA TYR A 93 -10.11 -1.67 -14.96
C TYR A 93 -8.97 -1.04 -14.16
N CYS A 94 -9.08 -0.98 -12.84
CA CYS A 94 -7.99 -0.59 -11.97
C CYS A 94 -7.13 -1.79 -11.59
N ALA A 95 -5.82 -1.59 -11.53
CA ALA A 95 -4.87 -2.63 -11.17
C ALA A 95 -3.82 -2.10 -10.19
N THR A 96 -3.41 -2.92 -9.23
CA THR A 96 -2.23 -2.64 -8.41
C THR A 96 -1.09 -3.57 -8.81
N THR A 97 0.14 -3.12 -8.61
CA THR A 97 1.31 -4.00 -8.72
C THR A 97 1.78 -4.46 -7.35
N ASP A 98 2.50 -5.58 -7.29
CA ASP A 98 3.30 -5.94 -6.13
C ASP A 98 4.77 -5.52 -6.33
N LEU A 99 5.61 -5.80 -5.33
CA LEU A 99 7.03 -5.42 -5.34
C LEU A 99 7.87 -6.10 -6.43
N GLN A 100 7.31 -7.14 -7.06
CA GLN A 100 7.89 -7.89 -8.18
C GLN A 100 7.27 -7.49 -9.53
N GLY A 101 6.30 -6.56 -9.53
CA GLY A 101 5.65 -6.07 -10.75
C GLY A 101 4.46 -6.91 -11.20
N ARG A 102 4.01 -7.90 -10.41
CA ARG A 102 2.81 -8.68 -10.74
C ARG A 102 1.58 -7.79 -10.62
N SER A 103 0.78 -7.74 -11.68
CA SER A 103 -0.51 -7.05 -11.69
C SER A 103 -1.56 -7.80 -10.87
N ARG A 104 -2.39 -7.07 -10.14
CA ARG A 104 -3.44 -7.57 -9.26
C ARG A 104 -4.70 -6.72 -9.42
N ARG A 105 -5.86 -7.39 -9.49
CA ARG A 105 -7.16 -6.71 -9.57
C ARG A 105 -7.39 -5.91 -8.29
N VAL A 106 -7.89 -4.69 -8.44
CA VAL A 106 -8.29 -3.83 -7.32
C VAL A 106 -9.69 -4.19 -6.87
N THR A 107 -9.93 -4.18 -5.56
CA THR A 107 -11.24 -4.38 -4.96
C THR A 107 -11.53 -3.28 -3.95
N ARG A 108 -12.71 -2.67 -4.06
CA ARG A 108 -13.22 -1.71 -3.08
C ARG A 108 -13.77 -2.39 -1.84
N LEU A 109 -13.52 -1.79 -0.69
CA LEU A 109 -14.08 -2.21 0.60
C LEU A 109 -15.21 -1.26 0.99
N VAL A 110 -16.41 -1.53 0.50
CA VAL A 110 -17.59 -0.70 0.76
C VAL A 110 -18.21 -1.09 2.11
N PRO A 111 -18.29 -0.15 3.09
CA PRO A 111 -18.84 -0.45 4.41
C PRO A 111 -20.29 -0.96 4.35
N GLY A 112 -20.61 -1.97 5.16
CA GLY A 112 -21.98 -2.48 5.28
C GLY A 112 -22.48 -3.32 4.11
N THR A 113 -21.61 -3.66 3.15
CA THR A 113 -21.95 -4.57 2.04
C THR A 113 -21.24 -5.91 2.18
N THR A 114 -21.91 -6.99 1.76
CA THR A 114 -21.25 -8.28 1.58
C THR A 114 -20.48 -8.23 0.26
N LEU A 115 -19.16 -8.38 0.33
CA LEU A 115 -18.30 -8.30 -0.84
C LEU A 115 -18.34 -9.62 -1.62
N ASP A 116 -18.88 -9.58 -2.84
CA ASP A 116 -18.85 -10.71 -3.78
C ASP A 116 -17.81 -10.45 -4.87
N LEU A 117 -16.79 -11.32 -4.96
CA LEU A 117 -15.69 -11.20 -5.92
C LEU A 117 -16.06 -11.66 -7.34
N PHE A 118 -17.15 -12.43 -7.49
CA PHE A 118 -17.60 -12.91 -8.78
C PHE A 118 -18.41 -11.86 -9.56
N GLN A 119 -18.84 -10.79 -8.90
CA GLN A 119 -19.54 -9.70 -9.56
C GLN A 119 -18.60 -8.60 -10.03
N ASN A 120 -19.00 -7.94 -11.11
CA ASN A 120 -18.35 -6.72 -11.55
C ASN A 120 -18.55 -5.63 -10.51
N GLN A 121 -17.51 -4.84 -10.29
CA GLN A 121 -17.60 -3.70 -9.40
C GLN A 121 -18.37 -2.57 -10.08
N VAL A 122 -19.37 -2.06 -9.37
CA VAL A 122 -20.14 -0.90 -9.82
C VAL A 122 -19.20 0.31 -9.98
N PHE A 123 -19.42 1.13 -11.01
CA PHE A 123 -18.68 2.39 -11.18
C PHE A 123 -18.94 3.35 -10.00
N SER A 124 -17.96 4.16 -9.64
CA SER A 124 -18.17 5.30 -8.73
C SER A 124 -18.20 6.59 -9.52
N THR A 125 -19.28 7.36 -9.39
CA THR A 125 -19.40 8.69 -10.00
C THR A 125 -19.03 9.77 -9.00
N VAL A 126 -18.19 10.72 -9.42
CA VAL A 126 -17.76 11.89 -8.68
C VAL A 126 -18.34 13.13 -9.36
N PRO A 127 -19.42 13.72 -8.81
CA PRO A 127 -20.02 14.94 -9.36
C PRO A 127 -19.04 16.11 -9.40
N PRO A 128 -19.31 17.16 -10.22
CA PRO A 128 -18.54 18.40 -10.21
C PRO A 128 -18.32 18.97 -8.81
N GLY A 129 -17.09 19.39 -8.50
CA GLY A 129 -16.70 19.94 -7.19
C GLY A 129 -16.67 18.94 -6.02
N ALA A 130 -17.07 17.67 -6.23
CA ALA A 130 -17.12 16.67 -5.17
C ALA A 130 -15.81 15.89 -5.04
N THR A 131 -15.64 15.21 -3.90
CA THR A 131 -14.52 14.29 -3.66
C THR A 131 -15.05 12.92 -3.27
N LEU A 132 -14.65 11.89 -4.01
CA LEU A 132 -14.85 10.50 -3.62
C LEU A 132 -13.72 10.07 -2.68
N LYS A 133 -14.08 9.35 -1.62
CA LYS A 133 -13.14 8.70 -0.70
C LYS A 133 -13.53 7.23 -0.61
N GLU A 134 -12.62 6.35 -1.00
CA GLU A 134 -12.84 4.91 -1.01
C GLU A 134 -11.65 4.21 -0.37
N ILE A 135 -11.88 3.08 0.29
CA ILE A 135 -10.82 2.21 0.78
C ILE A 135 -10.70 1.06 -0.22
N ILE A 136 -9.48 0.79 -0.68
CA ILE A 136 -9.22 -0.29 -1.64
C ILE A 136 -8.16 -1.25 -1.14
N THR A 137 -8.20 -2.46 -1.68
CA THR A 137 -7.17 -3.48 -1.54
C THR A 137 -6.99 -4.24 -2.86
N ALA A 138 -6.09 -5.21 -2.89
CA ALA A 138 -5.97 -6.16 -4.00
C ALA A 138 -6.87 -7.37 -3.74
N GLU A 139 -7.52 -7.89 -4.77
CA GLU A 139 -8.46 -9.00 -4.65
C GLU A 139 -7.82 -10.24 -4.00
N ASP A 140 -6.57 -10.55 -4.35
CA ASP A 140 -5.85 -11.72 -3.85
C ASP A 140 -5.48 -11.62 -2.35
N VAL A 141 -5.67 -10.45 -1.74
CA VAL A 141 -5.48 -10.22 -0.29
C VAL A 141 -6.69 -10.68 0.52
N LEU A 142 -7.84 -10.81 -0.13
CA LEU A 142 -9.09 -11.17 0.52
C LEU A 142 -9.20 -12.69 0.71
N LYS A 143 -9.85 -13.09 1.79
CA LYS A 143 -10.20 -14.48 2.12
C LYS A 143 -11.67 -14.51 2.55
N ARG A 144 -12.37 -15.62 2.31
CA ARG A 144 -13.68 -15.86 2.95
C ARG A 144 -13.49 -16.04 4.44
N LYS A 145 -14.21 -15.23 5.22
CA LYS A 145 -14.26 -15.34 6.67
C LYS A 145 -14.68 -16.76 7.05
N GLU A 146 -14.10 -17.30 8.11
CA GLU A 146 -14.55 -18.60 8.60
C GLU A 146 -15.90 -18.44 9.30
N PRO A 147 -16.86 -19.35 9.06
CA PRO A 147 -18.16 -19.30 9.73
C PRO A 147 -17.95 -19.38 11.26
N SER A 148 -18.62 -18.48 11.99
CA SER A 148 -18.55 -18.45 13.46
C SER A 148 -19.15 -19.70 14.10
N ASP A 149 -20.12 -20.33 13.44
CA ASP A 149 -20.76 -21.57 13.86
C ASP A 149 -20.49 -22.69 12.85
N LYS A 150 -20.08 -23.86 13.36
CA LYS A 150 -19.78 -25.06 12.56
C LYS A 150 -20.98 -25.60 11.77
N ASP A 151 -22.20 -25.21 12.13
CA ASP A 151 -23.45 -25.59 11.47
C ASP A 151 -23.97 -24.52 10.49
N SER A 152 -23.31 -23.36 10.39
CA SER A 152 -23.70 -22.32 9.43
C SER A 152 -23.07 -22.57 8.06
N ALA A 153 -23.92 -22.73 7.05
CA ALA A 153 -23.50 -22.88 5.66
C ALA A 153 -22.70 -21.64 5.22
N VAL A 154 -21.50 -21.87 4.68
CA VAL A 154 -20.64 -20.97 3.89
C VAL A 154 -20.78 -19.47 4.24
N ALA A 155 -19.87 -18.97 5.07
CA ALA A 155 -19.71 -17.52 5.24
C ALA A 155 -19.39 -16.86 3.88
N LEU A 156 -20.33 -16.06 3.39
CA LEU A 156 -20.21 -15.24 2.17
C LEU A 156 -19.41 -13.95 2.42
N GLU A 157 -19.11 -13.64 3.69
CA GLU A 157 -18.33 -12.47 4.07
C GLU A 157 -16.85 -12.64 3.71
N MET A 158 -16.26 -11.60 3.13
CA MET A 158 -14.83 -11.54 2.84
C MET A 158 -14.11 -10.69 3.90
N GLU A 159 -12.89 -11.08 4.24
CA GLU A 159 -12.01 -10.35 5.15
C GLU A 159 -10.63 -10.13 4.55
N VAL A 160 -9.96 -9.06 5.00
CA VAL A 160 -8.62 -8.69 4.56
C VAL A 160 -7.59 -9.53 5.34
N SER A 161 -7.06 -10.57 4.69
CA SER A 161 -6.35 -11.65 5.39
C SER A 161 -4.84 -11.47 5.48
N LYS A 162 -4.23 -10.84 4.47
CA LYS A 162 -2.77 -10.74 4.34
C LYS A 162 -2.31 -9.32 3.97
N PRO A 163 -1.00 -9.01 4.03
CA PRO A 163 -0.48 -7.72 3.58
C PRO A 163 -0.58 -7.54 2.05
N LEU A 164 -0.68 -6.30 1.60
CA LEU A 164 -0.59 -5.94 0.19
C LEU A 164 0.81 -6.19 -0.37
N LEU A 165 1.84 -6.09 0.46
CA LEU A 165 3.23 -6.20 0.03
C LEU A 165 3.87 -7.45 0.64
N ASN A 166 4.50 -8.27 -0.20
CA ASN A 166 5.13 -9.51 0.23
C ASN A 166 6.66 -9.36 0.24
N PHE A 167 7.20 -8.82 1.33
CA PHE A 167 8.64 -8.68 1.54
C PHE A 167 9.33 -10.04 1.72
N GLU A 168 8.65 -11.02 2.32
CA GLU A 168 9.18 -12.36 2.53
C GLU A 168 9.44 -13.08 1.21
N ALA A 169 8.58 -12.88 0.21
CA ALA A 169 8.80 -13.41 -1.14
C ALA A 169 10.05 -12.82 -1.81
N LEU A 170 10.35 -11.53 -1.60
CA LEU A 170 11.60 -10.94 -2.08
C LEU A 170 12.82 -11.50 -1.35
N LYS A 171 12.74 -11.59 -0.02
CA LYS A 171 13.82 -12.07 0.85
C LYS A 171 14.19 -13.53 0.58
N LYS A 172 13.21 -14.38 0.32
CA LYS A 172 13.35 -15.83 0.08
C LYS A 172 13.42 -16.19 -1.40
N SER A 173 13.44 -15.21 -2.30
CA SER A 173 13.56 -15.48 -3.73
C SER A 173 14.83 -16.27 -4.01
N LYS A 174 14.73 -17.28 -4.88
CA LYS A 174 15.90 -18.03 -5.37
C LYS A 174 16.66 -17.24 -6.44
N ASP A 175 15.99 -16.30 -7.08
CA ASP A 175 16.58 -15.43 -8.08
C ASP A 175 17.36 -14.30 -7.40
N GLU A 176 18.59 -14.04 -7.88
CA GLU A 176 19.44 -12.98 -7.35
C GLU A 176 18.83 -11.57 -7.44
N PRO A 177 18.13 -11.16 -8.52
CA PRO A 177 17.66 -9.78 -8.64
C PRO A 177 16.64 -9.36 -7.56
N PRO A 178 15.57 -10.14 -7.25
CA PRO A 178 14.65 -9.82 -6.15
C PRO A 178 15.33 -9.79 -4.76
N GLN A 179 16.24 -10.74 -4.50
CA GLN A 179 16.96 -10.80 -3.22
C GLN A 179 17.89 -9.59 -3.04
N LYS A 180 18.60 -9.20 -4.12
CA LYS A 180 19.45 -8.01 -4.15
C LYS A 180 18.63 -6.73 -3.97
N LYS A 181 17.44 -6.64 -4.58
CA LYS A 181 16.50 -5.52 -4.41
C LYS A 181 16.09 -5.37 -2.93
N TYR A 182 15.76 -6.48 -2.26
CA TYR A 182 15.47 -6.49 -0.84
C TYR A 182 16.68 -6.06 0.02
N ALA A 183 17.86 -6.60 -0.23
CA ALA A 183 19.07 -6.25 0.53
C ALA A 183 19.43 -4.76 0.41
N ARG A 184 19.28 -4.17 -0.80
CA ARG A 184 19.51 -2.74 -1.04
C ARG A 184 18.47 -1.87 -0.34
N PHE A 185 17.21 -2.29 -0.31
CA PHE A 185 16.16 -1.62 0.47
C PHE A 185 16.44 -1.64 1.98
N VAL A 186 16.78 -2.81 2.53
CA VAL A 186 17.14 -2.95 3.94
C VAL A 186 18.38 -2.09 4.29
N SER A 187 19.28 -1.93 3.34
CA SER A 187 20.47 -1.07 3.49
C SER A 187 20.18 0.42 3.28
N ARG A 188 18.93 0.80 2.98
CA ARG A 188 18.49 2.17 2.65
C ARG A 188 19.21 2.77 1.43
N ILE A 189 19.68 1.92 0.52
CA ILE A 189 20.36 2.34 -0.71
C ILE A 189 19.34 2.70 -1.77
N ASP A 190 18.39 1.79 -2.04
CA ASP A 190 17.33 1.99 -3.02
C ASP A 190 15.95 1.88 -2.36
N PRO A 191 14.95 2.69 -2.79
CA PRO A 191 13.58 2.47 -2.40
C PRO A 191 12.99 1.23 -3.09
N LEU A 192 11.89 0.72 -2.53
CA LEU A 192 11.00 -0.21 -3.21
C LEU A 192 9.80 0.54 -3.77
N GLU A 193 9.11 -0.07 -4.72
CA GLU A 193 8.05 0.60 -5.45
C GLU A 193 6.92 -0.38 -5.75
N PHE A 194 5.69 0.14 -5.73
CA PHE A 194 4.49 -0.47 -6.29
C PHE A 194 3.62 0.63 -6.89
N SER A 195 2.54 0.28 -7.58
CA SER A 195 1.69 1.25 -8.26
C SER A 195 0.22 0.88 -8.19
N LEU A 196 -0.62 1.88 -8.39
CA LEU A 196 -2.04 1.76 -8.74
C LEU A 196 -2.24 2.38 -10.13
N ASP A 197 -2.69 1.59 -11.09
CA ASP A 197 -3.22 2.08 -12.36
C ASP A 197 -4.72 2.38 -12.14
N LEU A 198 -5.07 3.66 -12.07
CA LEU A 198 -6.43 4.14 -11.85
C LEU A 198 -7.11 4.43 -13.19
N ALA A 199 -8.24 3.79 -13.45
CA ALA A 199 -9.02 3.99 -14.66
C ALA A 199 -10.21 4.93 -14.40
N LEU A 200 -10.30 6.01 -15.17
CA LEU A 200 -11.37 7.00 -15.07
C LEU A 200 -11.96 7.37 -16.44
N ARG A 201 -13.19 7.88 -16.43
CA ARG A 201 -13.90 8.43 -17.58
C ARG A 201 -14.49 9.78 -17.20
N LEU A 202 -14.47 10.73 -18.13
CA LEU A 202 -15.22 11.98 -17.98
C LEU A 202 -16.60 11.79 -18.60
N ILE A 203 -17.65 12.26 -17.93
CA ILE A 203 -19.03 12.17 -18.40
C ILE A 203 -19.69 13.55 -18.31
N GLY A 204 -20.28 14.02 -19.40
CA GLY A 204 -21.09 15.25 -19.43
C GLY A 204 -21.47 15.65 -20.84
N SER A 205 -21.90 16.90 -21.04
CA SER A 205 -22.44 17.37 -22.33
C SER A 205 -21.48 17.23 -23.51
N THR A 206 -20.16 17.29 -23.26
CA THR A 206 -19.11 17.13 -24.27
C THR A 206 -18.44 15.75 -24.24
N TYR A 207 -18.73 14.90 -23.25
CA TYR A 207 -18.09 13.59 -23.09
C TYR A 207 -19.15 12.50 -22.93
N SER A 208 -19.18 11.55 -23.87
CA SER A 208 -20.11 10.42 -23.81
C SER A 208 -19.77 9.49 -22.65
N GLY A 209 -20.80 8.85 -22.07
CA GLY A 209 -20.61 7.81 -21.04
C GLY A 209 -19.83 6.59 -21.54
N GLU A 210 -19.76 6.40 -22.86
CA GLU A 210 -18.95 5.37 -23.54
C GLU A 210 -17.53 5.86 -23.89
N GLY A 211 -17.15 7.07 -23.48
CA GLY A 211 -15.86 7.68 -23.81
C GLY A 211 -14.65 6.85 -23.39
N ASN A 212 -13.50 7.14 -24.04
CA ASN A 212 -12.24 6.45 -23.80
C ASN A 212 -11.82 6.52 -22.33
N ARG A 213 -11.38 5.37 -21.80
CA ARG A 213 -10.83 5.27 -20.44
C ARG A 213 -9.48 5.96 -20.39
N ILE A 214 -9.33 6.84 -19.43
CA ILE A 214 -8.10 7.49 -19.07
C ILE A 214 -7.44 6.65 -17.99
N GLN A 215 -6.18 6.26 -18.20
CA GLN A 215 -5.39 5.55 -17.19
C GLN A 215 -4.35 6.49 -16.57
N LEU A 216 -4.36 6.55 -15.24
CA LEU A 216 -3.39 7.28 -14.44
C LEU A 216 -2.57 6.28 -13.62
N ARG A 217 -1.27 6.20 -13.90
CA ARG A 217 -0.36 5.36 -13.12
C ARG A 217 0.13 6.14 -11.90
N CYS A 218 -0.39 5.78 -10.74
CA CYS A 218 -0.01 6.32 -9.44
C CYS A 218 1.09 5.45 -8.85
N LYS A 219 2.33 5.93 -8.87
CA LYS A 219 3.50 5.20 -8.36
C LYS A 219 3.73 5.53 -6.89
N PHE A 220 3.97 4.51 -6.08
CA PHE A 220 4.23 4.65 -4.65
C PHE A 220 5.66 4.20 -4.34
N ILE A 221 6.36 5.05 -3.61
CA ILE A 221 7.76 4.87 -3.22
C ILE A 221 7.80 4.48 -1.75
N LEU A 222 8.39 3.31 -1.49
CA LEU A 222 8.67 2.82 -0.16
C LEU A 222 10.08 3.21 0.25
N LYS A 223 10.18 3.93 1.36
CA LYS A 223 11.47 4.26 1.96
C LYS A 223 11.58 3.60 3.33
N LYS A 224 12.64 2.83 3.51
CA LYS A 224 12.98 2.26 4.82
C LYS A 224 13.38 3.38 5.79
N LEU A 225 12.83 3.33 6.99
CA LEU A 225 13.15 4.28 8.03
C LEU A 225 14.45 3.91 8.76
N PRO A 226 15.19 4.92 9.26
CA PRO A 226 16.28 4.67 10.19
C PRO A 226 15.74 4.07 11.49
N TRP A 227 16.52 3.22 12.17
CA TRP A 227 16.09 2.60 13.44
C TRP A 227 15.69 3.63 14.52
N GLN A 228 16.27 4.84 14.46
CA GLN A 228 15.91 5.93 15.37
C GLN A 228 14.44 6.36 15.23
N ALA A 229 13.83 6.09 14.08
CA ALA A 229 12.44 6.39 13.86
C ALA A 229 11.54 5.56 14.80
N GLY A 230 11.85 4.29 15.03
CA GLY A 230 11.05 3.38 15.86
C GLY A 230 11.13 3.62 17.38
N LEU A 231 11.89 4.64 17.82
CA LEU A 231 12.06 4.93 19.24
C LEU A 231 10.76 5.51 19.85
N PRO A 232 10.43 5.17 21.11
CA PRO A 232 9.12 5.44 21.71
C PRO A 232 8.78 6.94 21.86
N TRP A 233 9.79 7.82 21.83
CA TRP A 233 9.60 9.27 21.88
C TRP A 233 9.32 9.90 20.51
N ASN A 234 9.36 9.12 19.43
CA ASN A 234 9.05 9.60 18.10
C ASN A 234 7.60 9.19 17.77
N PRO A 235 6.64 10.13 17.87
CA PRO A 235 5.22 9.80 17.76
C PRO A 235 4.90 9.09 16.44
N LYS A 236 4.05 8.06 16.53
CA LYS A 236 3.55 7.30 15.38
C LYS A 236 2.34 7.96 14.70
N ASP A 237 1.72 8.95 15.36
CA ASP A 237 0.60 9.77 14.86
C ASP A 237 1.00 10.64 13.69
#